data_AF-A0A1L9B1H7-F1
#
_entry.id   AF-A0A1L9B1H7-F1
#
_cell.length_a   1.000
_cell.length_b   1.000
_cell.length_c   1.000
_cell.angle_alpha   90.00
_cell.angle_beta   90.00
_cell.angle_gamma   90.00
#
_symmetry.space_group_name_H-M   'P 1'
#
loop_
_entity.id
_entity.type
_entity.pdbx_description
1 polymer ?
#
loop_
_entity_poly.entity_id
_entity_poly.type
_entity_poly.pdbx_seq_one_letter_code
_entity_poly.pdbx_strand_id
1 'polypeptide(L)'
;MLSPELKLRIERALHECAAWADAEVNRRRLGGNEPSRQQCQEVLPTLDPCGQKVTRAMQWGSEKHGLATQCVQEKLDPLIPGRFSLEPRYRYDNPTGQLQWLSPAEVRAILRQNCGKELKGTLVPDVVIHSGNPLQAVSIYDFKFPCPPDNRSSWRTYTEGHIDQDLTQGKVYVDALKAEAALVTPRQGVHQRIHP
;
A
#
# COMPACT_ATOMS: atom_id res chain seq x y z
N MET A 1 2.27 -19.28 -11.47
CA MET A 1 1.06 -18.46 -11.73
C MET A 1 -0.04 -18.86 -10.78
N LEU A 2 -0.89 -17.92 -10.33
CA LEU A 2 -2.10 -18.23 -9.55
C LEU A 2 -3.17 -18.79 -10.49
N SER A 3 -3.96 -19.77 -10.02
CA SER A 3 -5.19 -20.13 -10.75
C SER A 3 -6.19 -18.97 -10.67
N PRO A 4 -7.09 -18.81 -11.68
CA PRO A 4 -8.11 -17.76 -11.65
C PRO A 4 -8.97 -17.79 -10.38
N GLU A 5 -9.36 -18.99 -9.94
CA GLU A 5 -10.14 -19.21 -8.70
C GLU A 5 -9.37 -18.73 -7.46
N LEU A 6 -8.09 -19.06 -7.35
CA LEU A 6 -7.27 -18.62 -6.23
C LEU A 6 -7.06 -17.11 -6.23
N LYS A 7 -6.82 -16.51 -7.42
CA LYS A 7 -6.72 -15.06 -7.57
C LYS A 7 -7.99 -14.36 -7.08
N LEU A 8 -9.17 -14.85 -7.49
CA LEU A 8 -10.45 -14.29 -7.05
C LEU A 8 -10.64 -14.38 -5.51
N ARG A 9 -10.25 -15.51 -4.90
CA ARG A 9 -10.32 -15.69 -3.44
C ARG A 9 -9.39 -14.72 -2.70
N ILE A 10 -8.19 -14.50 -3.20
CA ILE A 10 -7.24 -13.52 -2.65
C ILE A 10 -7.84 -12.11 -2.78
N GLU A 11 -8.27 -11.72 -3.97
CA GLU A 11 -8.80 -10.38 -4.23
C GLU A 11 -10.06 -10.07 -3.40
N ARG A 12 -10.93 -11.07 -3.18
CA ARG A 12 -12.06 -10.96 -2.26
C ARG A 12 -11.59 -10.73 -0.82
N ALA A 13 -10.61 -11.49 -0.35
CA ALA A 13 -10.06 -11.31 0.99
C ALA A 13 -9.45 -9.91 1.18
N LEU A 14 -8.71 -9.41 0.18
CA LEU A 14 -8.15 -8.05 0.20
C LEU A 14 -9.25 -6.98 0.27
N HIS A 15 -10.31 -7.12 -0.55
CA HIS A 15 -11.44 -6.19 -0.53
C HIS A 15 -12.17 -6.20 0.82
N GLU A 16 -12.47 -7.39 1.36
CA GLU A 16 -13.11 -7.54 2.67
C GLU A 16 -12.28 -6.88 3.78
N CYS A 17 -10.96 -7.04 3.76
CA CYS A 17 -10.06 -6.40 4.73
C CYS A 17 -10.03 -4.88 4.60
N ALA A 18 -9.99 -4.35 3.37
CA ALA A 18 -10.07 -2.91 3.15
C ALA A 18 -11.41 -2.33 3.62
N ALA A 19 -12.53 -2.99 3.28
CA ALA A 19 -13.86 -2.57 3.70
C ALA A 19 -14.04 -2.59 5.22
N TRP A 20 -13.59 -3.66 5.88
CA TRP A 20 -13.63 -3.78 7.32
C TRP A 20 -12.76 -2.73 8.01
N ALA A 21 -11.52 -2.52 7.57
CA ALA A 21 -10.62 -1.54 8.17
C ALA A 21 -11.18 -0.12 8.06
N ASP A 22 -11.76 0.24 6.91
CA ASP A 22 -12.41 1.53 6.70
C ASP A 22 -13.58 1.73 7.67
N ALA A 23 -14.49 0.75 7.73
CA ALA A 23 -15.65 0.80 8.62
C ALA A 23 -15.24 0.88 10.09
N GLU A 24 -14.24 0.11 10.51
CA GLU A 24 -13.80 0.05 11.90
C GLU A 24 -13.13 1.36 12.35
N VAL A 25 -12.30 1.98 11.51
CA VAL A 25 -11.73 3.30 11.83
C VAL A 25 -12.82 4.37 11.86
N ASN A 26 -13.74 4.39 10.89
CA ASN A 26 -14.85 5.35 10.88
C ASN A 26 -15.75 5.16 12.12
N ARG A 27 -16.00 3.91 12.55
CA ARG A 27 -16.72 3.60 13.79
C ARG A 27 -16.02 4.20 15.01
N ARG A 28 -14.71 3.96 15.16
CA ARG A 28 -13.91 4.43 16.31
C ARG A 28 -13.75 5.95 16.36
N ARG A 29 -13.61 6.60 15.20
CA ARG A 29 -13.23 8.03 15.11
C ARG A 29 -14.41 8.96 14.86
N LEU A 30 -15.46 8.46 14.22
CA LEU A 30 -16.57 9.27 13.68
C LEU A 30 -17.95 8.73 14.10
N GLY A 31 -18.01 7.76 15.01
CA GLY A 31 -19.25 7.13 15.44
C GLY A 31 -19.96 6.36 14.32
N GLY A 32 -19.23 5.91 13.30
CA GLY A 32 -19.76 5.19 12.14
C GLY A 32 -20.08 6.08 10.94
N ASN A 33 -19.96 7.40 11.07
CA ASN A 33 -20.15 8.32 9.97
C ASN A 33 -18.95 8.32 9.00
N GLU A 34 -19.21 8.72 7.77
CA GLU A 34 -18.18 8.95 6.77
C GLU A 34 -17.44 10.27 7.02
N PRO A 35 -16.12 10.33 6.78
CA PRO A 35 -15.37 11.57 6.99
C PRO A 35 -15.75 12.62 5.96
N SER A 36 -15.94 13.86 6.42
CA SER A 36 -16.15 15.02 5.54
C SER A 36 -14.84 15.53 4.95
N ARG A 37 -14.92 16.30 3.86
CA ARG A 37 -13.74 16.95 3.26
C ARG A 37 -13.00 17.85 4.25
N GLN A 38 -13.74 18.62 5.05
CA GLN A 38 -13.17 19.50 6.08
C GLN A 38 -12.41 18.68 7.13
N GLN A 39 -13.00 17.57 7.60
CA GLN A 39 -12.34 16.68 8.54
C GLN A 39 -11.05 16.10 7.95
N CYS A 40 -11.10 15.57 6.72
CA CYS A 40 -9.92 14.99 6.07
C CYS A 40 -8.75 15.97 5.91
N GLN A 41 -9.05 17.25 5.65
CA GLN A 41 -8.07 18.31 5.43
C GLN A 41 -7.56 18.98 6.73
N GLU A 42 -8.16 18.67 7.88
CA GLU A 42 -7.73 19.19 9.17
C GLU A 42 -6.26 18.81 9.41
N VAL A 43 -5.40 19.81 9.60
CA VAL A 43 -4.01 19.65 9.98
C VAL A 43 -3.94 19.46 11.49
N LEU A 44 -3.33 18.38 11.94
CA LEU A 44 -3.16 18.08 13.36
C LEU A 44 -2.20 19.09 14.02
N PRO A 45 -2.42 19.44 15.30
CA PRO A 45 -1.59 20.41 16.01
C PRO A 45 -0.16 19.93 16.26
N THR A 46 0.07 18.62 16.24
CA THR A 46 1.37 17.99 16.46
C THR A 46 2.01 17.59 15.13
N LEU A 47 3.31 17.83 15.03
CA LEU A 47 4.13 17.27 13.95
C LEU A 47 4.36 15.77 14.19
N ASP A 48 4.64 15.03 13.12
CA ASP A 48 5.16 13.67 13.25
C ASP A 48 6.58 13.68 13.87
N PRO A 49 7.13 12.52 14.28
CA PRO A 49 8.50 12.43 14.81
C PRO A 49 9.59 12.97 13.87
N CYS A 50 9.28 13.16 12.59
CA CYS A 50 10.15 13.67 11.54
C CYS A 50 9.94 15.18 11.27
N GLY A 51 9.12 15.86 12.07
CA GLY A 51 8.82 17.29 11.95
C GLY A 51 7.86 17.65 10.81
N GLN A 52 7.15 16.70 10.23
CA GLN A 52 6.19 16.95 9.15
C GLN A 52 4.79 17.19 9.70
N LYS A 53 4.03 18.07 9.02
CA LYS A 53 2.61 18.26 9.29
C LYS A 53 1.83 17.00 8.89
N VAL A 54 0.90 16.59 9.73
CA VAL A 54 0.03 15.44 9.50
C VAL A 54 -1.41 15.92 9.36
N THR A 55 -2.13 15.46 8.34
CA THR A 55 -3.58 15.69 8.23
C THR A 55 -4.37 14.54 8.85
N ARG A 56 -5.64 14.77 9.18
CA ARG A 56 -6.57 13.69 9.57
C ARG A 56 -6.66 12.59 8.52
N ALA A 57 -6.65 12.93 7.24
CA ALA A 57 -6.63 11.93 6.17
C ALA A 57 -5.40 11.02 6.27
N MET A 58 -4.22 11.57 6.58
CA MET A 58 -3.01 10.77 6.79
C MET A 58 -3.10 9.91 8.05
N GLN A 59 -3.60 10.48 9.15
CA GLN A 59 -3.78 9.74 10.42
C GLN A 59 -4.73 8.55 10.23
N TRP A 60 -5.96 8.80 9.77
CA TRP A 60 -6.96 7.76 9.59
C TRP A 60 -6.58 6.79 8.48
N GLY A 61 -5.96 7.27 7.40
CA GLY A 61 -5.40 6.42 6.37
C GLY A 61 -4.39 5.43 6.95
N SER A 62 -3.45 5.89 7.77
CA SER A 62 -2.45 5.02 8.42
C SER A 62 -3.10 3.99 9.36
N GLU A 63 -4.11 4.39 10.13
CA GLU A 63 -4.88 3.46 10.98
C GLU A 63 -5.60 2.40 10.14
N LYS A 64 -6.19 2.78 9.00
CA LYS A 64 -6.87 1.86 8.07
C LYS A 64 -5.89 0.89 7.41
N HIS A 65 -4.72 1.35 6.95
CA HIS A 65 -3.66 0.47 6.44
C HIS A 65 -3.22 -0.54 7.50
N GLY A 66 -3.00 -0.10 8.75
CA GLY A 66 -2.60 -0.99 9.84
C GLY A 66 -3.63 -2.11 10.10
N LEU A 67 -4.91 -1.77 10.18
CA LEU A 67 -5.97 -2.76 10.35
C LEU A 67 -6.11 -3.68 9.13
N ALA A 68 -6.10 -3.13 7.91
CA ALA A 68 -6.20 -3.94 6.69
C ALA A 68 -5.06 -4.94 6.61
N THR A 69 -3.82 -4.51 6.89
CA THR A 69 -2.62 -5.36 6.90
C THR A 69 -2.78 -6.53 7.87
N GLN A 70 -3.25 -6.27 9.10
CA GLN A 70 -3.51 -7.33 10.07
C GLN A 70 -4.55 -8.35 9.54
N CYS A 71 -5.68 -7.86 9.03
CA CYS A 71 -6.71 -8.72 8.46
C CYS A 71 -6.21 -9.55 7.28
N VAL A 72 -5.38 -8.97 6.42
CA VAL A 72 -4.79 -9.69 5.26
C VAL A 72 -3.88 -10.80 5.74
N GLN A 73 -3.02 -10.55 6.74
CA GLN A 73 -2.17 -11.58 7.34
C GLN A 73 -3.03 -12.78 7.80
N GLU A 74 -4.06 -12.51 8.60
CA GLU A 74 -4.95 -13.53 9.16
C GLU A 74 -5.70 -14.34 8.08
N LYS A 75 -6.14 -13.70 6.99
CA LYS A 75 -6.85 -14.37 5.90
C LYS A 75 -5.93 -15.11 4.93
N LEU A 76 -4.75 -14.56 4.64
CA LEU A 76 -3.85 -15.11 3.62
C LEU A 76 -2.92 -16.20 4.16
N ASP A 77 -2.58 -16.20 5.45
CA ASP A 77 -1.79 -17.27 6.08
C ASP A 77 -2.34 -18.68 5.82
N PRO A 78 -3.63 -18.96 6.07
CA PRO A 78 -4.20 -20.28 5.76
C PRO A 78 -4.45 -20.49 4.26
N LEU A 79 -4.56 -19.41 3.46
CA LEU A 79 -4.94 -19.50 2.04
C LEU A 79 -3.74 -19.78 1.13
N ILE A 80 -2.62 -19.10 1.37
CA ILE A 80 -1.39 -19.14 0.56
C ILE A 80 -0.14 -18.97 1.45
N PRO A 81 0.10 -19.90 2.41
CA PRO A 81 1.17 -19.76 3.39
C PRO A 81 2.53 -19.54 2.72
N GLY A 82 3.27 -18.53 3.20
CA GLY A 82 4.61 -18.20 2.71
C GLY A 82 4.67 -17.67 1.26
N ARG A 83 3.52 -17.40 0.63
CA ARG A 83 3.44 -16.92 -0.77
C ARG A 83 2.92 -15.50 -0.90
N PHE A 84 3.01 -14.73 0.18
CA PHE A 84 2.75 -13.30 0.15
C PHE A 84 3.69 -12.56 1.10
N SER A 85 3.87 -11.28 0.84
CA SER A 85 4.56 -10.33 1.70
C SER A 85 3.67 -9.12 1.93
N LEU A 86 3.63 -8.63 3.17
CA LEU A 86 2.95 -7.40 3.56
C LEU A 86 3.95 -6.27 3.70
N GLU A 87 3.64 -5.14 3.07
CA GLU A 87 4.48 -3.95 3.00
C GLU A 87 5.98 -4.27 2.68
N PRO A 88 6.29 -5.18 1.73
CA PRO A 88 7.68 -5.46 1.39
C PRO A 88 8.34 -4.22 0.80
N ARG A 89 9.60 -3.99 1.16
CA ARG A 89 10.34 -2.83 0.69
C ARG A 89 11.39 -3.23 -0.34
N TYR A 90 11.45 -2.47 -1.44
CA TYR A 90 12.41 -2.70 -2.51
C TYR A 90 13.20 -1.43 -2.83
N ARG A 91 14.51 -1.56 -3.03
CA ARG A 91 15.30 -0.58 -3.78
C ARG A 91 15.23 -0.96 -5.25
N TYR A 92 14.82 -0.01 -6.08
CA TYR A 92 14.76 -0.19 -7.52
C TYR A 92 15.53 0.95 -8.17
N ASP A 93 16.54 0.57 -8.95
CA ASP A 93 17.27 1.49 -9.81
C ASP A 93 16.69 1.36 -11.23
N ASN A 94 15.79 2.29 -11.57
CA ASN A 94 15.06 2.24 -12.83
C ASN A 94 15.99 2.28 -14.07
N PRO A 95 17.02 3.14 -14.14
CA PRO A 95 18.01 3.12 -15.22
C PRO A 95 18.68 1.77 -15.49
N THR A 96 19.06 1.02 -14.44
CA THR A 96 19.80 -0.24 -14.58
C THR A 96 18.91 -1.48 -14.49
N GLY A 97 17.66 -1.31 -14.05
CA GLY A 97 16.73 -2.39 -13.74
C GLY A 97 17.11 -3.18 -12.49
N GLN A 98 18.10 -2.74 -11.71
CA GLN A 98 18.50 -3.47 -10.51
C GLN A 98 17.42 -3.37 -9.44
N LEU A 99 16.98 -4.53 -8.96
CA LEU A 99 15.99 -4.67 -7.91
C LEU A 99 16.60 -5.39 -6.71
N GLN A 100 16.50 -4.78 -5.53
CA GLN A 100 16.90 -5.37 -4.27
C GLN A 100 15.72 -5.36 -3.30
N TRP A 101 15.40 -6.51 -2.73
CA TRP A 101 14.50 -6.61 -1.58
C TRP A 101 15.26 -6.26 -0.30
N LEU A 102 14.67 -5.40 0.54
CA LEU A 102 15.20 -5.06 1.86
C LEU A 102 14.50 -5.89 2.92
N SER A 103 15.28 -6.59 3.74
CA SER A 103 14.73 -7.38 4.83
C SER A 103 14.09 -6.49 5.91
N PRO A 104 13.07 -6.98 6.65
CA PRO A 104 12.47 -6.21 7.74
C PRO A 104 13.46 -5.72 8.79
N ALA A 105 14.55 -6.47 9.03
CA ALA A 105 15.60 -6.07 9.96
C ALA A 105 16.39 -4.85 9.47
N GLU A 106 16.78 -4.85 8.19
CA GLU A 106 17.46 -3.71 7.55
C GLU A 106 16.57 -2.47 7.54
N VAL A 107 15.29 -2.62 7.15
CA VAL A 107 14.33 -1.51 7.15
C VAL A 107 14.19 -0.90 8.55
N ARG A 108 14.04 -1.72 9.59
CA ARG A 108 13.97 -1.23 10.98
C ARG A 108 15.25 -0.55 11.44
N ALA A 109 16.42 -1.06 11.05
CA ALA A 109 17.70 -0.45 11.38
C ALA A 109 17.81 0.95 10.75
N ILE A 110 17.43 1.10 9.48
CA ILE A 110 17.48 2.37 8.76
C ILE A 110 16.43 3.36 9.29
N LEU A 111 15.20 2.90 9.60
CA LEU A 111 14.15 3.78 10.16
C LEU A 111 14.57 4.44 11.49
N ARG A 112 15.39 3.76 12.31
CA ARG A 112 15.92 4.32 13.56
C ARG A 112 16.99 5.39 13.34
N GLN A 113 17.51 5.52 12.12
CA GLN A 113 18.57 6.47 11.77
C GLN A 113 17.99 7.57 10.89
N ASN A 114 18.29 8.84 11.20
CA ASN A 114 17.97 9.99 10.34
C ASN A 114 16.54 10.01 9.76
N CYS A 115 15.55 9.51 10.52
CA CYS A 115 14.16 9.40 10.08
C CYS A 115 13.96 8.59 8.78
N GLY A 116 14.81 7.58 8.53
CA GLY A 116 14.68 6.71 7.36
C GLY A 116 14.93 7.41 6.02
N LYS A 117 15.69 8.52 5.99
CA LYS A 117 16.03 9.24 4.75
C LYS A 117 16.61 8.34 3.66
N GLU A 118 17.36 7.30 4.02
CA GLU A 118 17.92 6.33 3.08
C GLU A 118 16.88 5.37 2.46
N LEU A 119 15.65 5.35 2.98
CA LEU A 119 14.53 4.63 2.39
C LEU A 119 13.73 5.51 1.43
N LYS A 120 14.07 6.79 1.30
CA LYS A 120 13.43 7.68 0.32
C LYS A 120 13.65 7.12 -1.09
N GLY A 121 12.57 7.02 -1.86
CA GLY A 121 12.60 6.45 -3.22
C GLY A 121 12.44 4.93 -3.29
N THR A 122 12.45 4.21 -2.16
CA THR A 122 12.12 2.78 -2.15
C THR A 122 10.64 2.53 -2.47
N LEU A 123 10.35 1.38 -3.06
CA LEU A 123 9.01 0.90 -3.37
C LEU A 123 8.45 0.13 -2.17
N VAL A 124 7.17 0.37 -1.85
CA VAL A 124 6.47 -0.28 -0.74
C VAL A 124 5.01 -0.55 -1.13
N PRO A 125 4.74 -1.54 -1.99
CA PRO A 125 3.37 -2.01 -2.19
C PRO A 125 2.80 -2.58 -0.89
N ASP A 126 1.50 -2.45 -0.65
CA ASP A 126 0.89 -3.00 0.56
C ASP A 126 0.90 -4.54 0.60
N VAL A 127 0.64 -5.20 -0.53
CA VAL A 127 0.64 -6.67 -0.62
C VAL A 127 1.29 -7.13 -1.92
N VAL A 128 2.24 -8.05 -1.81
CA VAL A 128 2.84 -8.75 -2.96
C VAL A 128 2.56 -10.24 -2.83
N ILE A 129 1.86 -10.82 -3.80
CA ILE A 129 1.73 -12.26 -3.95
C ILE A 129 2.91 -12.78 -4.76
N HIS A 130 3.58 -13.83 -4.31
CA HIS A 130 4.80 -14.34 -4.93
C HIS A 130 4.89 -15.87 -4.92
N SER A 131 5.82 -16.44 -5.70
CA SER A 131 6.06 -17.88 -5.81
C SER A 131 6.64 -18.54 -4.54
N GLY A 132 7.06 -17.72 -3.57
CA GLY A 132 7.80 -18.13 -2.37
C GLY A 132 9.06 -17.27 -2.13
N ASN A 133 9.40 -16.43 -3.11
CA ASN A 133 10.46 -15.42 -3.02
C ASN A 133 9.86 -14.02 -3.27
N PRO A 134 10.02 -13.03 -2.38
CA PRO A 134 9.50 -11.67 -2.55
C PRO A 134 9.94 -10.93 -3.82
N LEU A 135 11.02 -11.37 -4.48
CA LEU A 135 11.48 -10.83 -5.77
C LEU A 135 10.79 -11.48 -6.98
N GLN A 136 10.05 -12.57 -6.78
CA GLN A 136 9.32 -13.30 -7.82
C GLN A 136 7.82 -13.04 -7.67
N ALA A 137 7.45 -11.78 -7.84
CA ALA A 137 6.05 -11.34 -7.75
C ALA A 137 5.19 -12.00 -8.82
N VAL A 138 3.93 -12.24 -8.46
CA VAL A 138 2.87 -12.76 -9.34
C VAL A 138 1.73 -11.76 -9.45
N SER A 139 1.44 -11.03 -8.38
CA SER A 139 0.46 -9.93 -8.37
C SER A 139 0.79 -8.95 -7.24
N ILE A 140 0.54 -7.68 -7.48
CA ILE A 140 0.84 -6.57 -6.56
C ILE A 140 -0.46 -5.84 -6.28
N TYR A 141 -0.74 -5.57 -5.01
CA TYR A 141 -1.94 -4.86 -4.58
C TYR A 141 -1.55 -3.72 -3.66
N ASP A 142 -2.16 -2.55 -3.90
CA ASP A 142 -1.96 -1.34 -3.11
C ASP A 142 -3.31 -0.82 -2.64
N PHE A 143 -3.52 -0.76 -1.33
CA PHE A 143 -4.71 -0.19 -0.73
C PHE A 143 -4.76 1.32 -0.93
N LYS A 144 -5.97 1.83 -1.15
CA LYS A 144 -6.27 3.27 -1.07
C LYS A 144 -7.51 3.47 -0.22
N PHE A 145 -7.39 4.36 0.76
CA PHE A 145 -8.49 4.78 1.64
C PHE A 145 -8.82 6.25 1.37
N PRO A 146 -9.61 6.56 0.32
CA PRO A 146 -9.98 7.93 0.01
C PRO A 146 -10.70 8.62 1.18
N CYS A 147 -10.35 9.89 1.41
CA CYS A 147 -10.92 10.74 2.44
C CYS A 147 -11.22 12.12 1.83
N PRO A 148 -12.49 12.52 1.62
CA PRO A 148 -13.73 11.77 1.87
C PRO A 148 -13.89 10.56 0.93
N PRO A 149 -14.81 9.63 1.21
CA PRO A 149 -14.88 8.34 0.49
C PRO A 149 -15.45 8.44 -0.94
N ASP A 150 -15.99 9.60 -1.33
CA ASP A 150 -16.37 9.94 -2.72
C ASP A 150 -15.16 10.42 -3.56
N ASN A 151 -14.01 10.68 -2.95
CA ASN A 151 -12.79 10.98 -3.70
C ASN A 151 -12.41 9.78 -4.57
N ARG A 152 -12.06 10.05 -5.83
CA ARG A 152 -11.48 9.05 -6.71
C ARG A 152 -10.11 8.62 -6.17
N SER A 153 -9.91 7.31 -6.08
CA SER A 153 -8.58 6.75 -5.87
C SER A 153 -7.84 6.74 -7.20
N SER A 154 -6.54 7.00 -7.19
CA SER A 154 -5.67 6.87 -8.35
C SER A 154 -4.26 6.50 -7.91
N TRP A 155 -3.50 5.90 -8.83
CA TRP A 155 -2.06 5.78 -8.63
C TRP A 155 -1.44 7.16 -8.53
N ARG A 156 -0.51 7.34 -7.58
CA ARG A 156 0.24 8.59 -7.45
C ARG A 156 1.14 8.75 -8.67
N THR A 157 1.08 9.90 -9.35
CA THR A 157 2.06 10.28 -10.37
C THR A 157 3.26 10.93 -9.69
N TYR A 158 4.47 10.54 -10.08
CA TYR A 158 5.69 11.20 -9.63
C TYR A 158 5.82 12.56 -10.31
N THR A 159 6.13 13.59 -9.51
CA THR A 159 6.23 14.97 -9.97
C THR A 159 7.59 15.28 -10.58
N GLU A 160 7.69 16.44 -11.22
CA GLU A 160 8.92 16.97 -11.82
C GLU A 160 10.12 16.90 -10.85
N GLY A 161 11.27 16.49 -11.38
CA GLY A 161 12.52 16.32 -10.61
C GLY A 161 12.67 14.97 -9.89
N HIS A 162 11.71 14.05 -10.01
CA HIS A 162 11.87 12.65 -9.59
C HIS A 162 12.48 11.81 -10.72
N ILE A 163 13.27 10.77 -10.39
CA ILE A 163 13.87 9.87 -11.42
C ILE A 163 12.81 9.16 -12.26
N ASP A 164 11.64 8.90 -11.66
CA ASP A 164 10.48 8.28 -12.30
C ASP A 164 9.41 9.31 -12.70
N GLN A 165 9.80 10.55 -13.02
CA GLN A 165 8.89 11.61 -13.46
C GLN A 165 7.91 11.11 -14.54
N ASP A 166 6.65 11.57 -14.46
CA ASP A 166 5.55 11.22 -15.37
C ASP A 166 5.08 9.76 -15.29
N LEU A 167 5.79 8.89 -14.55
CA LEU A 167 5.32 7.55 -14.24
C LEU A 167 4.37 7.58 -13.05
N THR A 168 3.44 6.62 -13.05
CA THR A 168 2.63 6.33 -11.88
C THR A 168 3.35 5.34 -10.97
N GLN A 169 3.09 5.41 -9.66
CA GLN A 169 3.56 4.44 -8.67
C GLN A 169 3.30 3.00 -9.11
N GLY A 170 2.09 2.73 -9.62
CA GLY A 170 1.74 1.40 -10.12
C GLY A 170 2.56 0.98 -11.34
N LYS A 171 2.91 1.91 -12.25
CA LYS A 171 3.81 1.61 -13.37
C LYS A 171 5.21 1.25 -12.89
N VAL A 172 5.75 1.98 -11.92
CA VAL A 172 7.07 1.67 -11.33
C VAL A 172 7.05 0.32 -10.61
N TYR A 173 5.96 -0.04 -9.92
CA TYR A 173 5.80 -1.39 -9.35
C TYR A 173 5.85 -2.48 -10.42
N VAL A 174 5.10 -2.29 -11.51
CA VAL A 174 5.07 -3.22 -12.65
C VAL A 174 6.46 -3.33 -13.31
N ASP A 175 7.15 -2.21 -13.50
CA ASP A 175 8.48 -2.19 -14.10
C ASP A 175 9.52 -2.86 -13.22
N ALA A 176 9.45 -2.66 -11.91
CA ALA A 176 10.38 -3.28 -10.97
C ALA A 176 10.15 -4.80 -10.85
N LEU A 177 8.91 -5.21 -10.61
CA LEU A 177 8.56 -6.57 -10.19
C LEU A 177 8.01 -7.46 -11.31
N LYS A 178 7.80 -6.90 -12.51
CA LYS A 178 7.31 -7.59 -13.71
C LYS A 178 6.01 -8.38 -13.50
N ALA A 179 5.13 -7.83 -12.65
CA ALA A 179 3.84 -8.42 -12.29
C ALA A 179 2.74 -7.38 -12.35
N GLU A 180 1.49 -7.83 -12.59
CA GLU A 180 0.32 -6.94 -12.58
C GLU A 180 0.18 -6.24 -11.23
N ALA A 181 -0.05 -4.92 -11.26
CA ALA A 181 -0.36 -4.11 -10.09
C ALA A 181 -1.81 -3.62 -10.14
N ALA A 182 -2.51 -3.64 -9.02
CA ALA A 182 -3.89 -3.16 -8.91
C ALA A 182 -4.12 -2.39 -7.61
N LEU A 183 -5.07 -1.44 -7.64
CA LEU A 183 -5.55 -0.78 -6.44
C LEU A 183 -6.65 -1.59 -5.78
N VAL A 184 -6.71 -1.54 -4.45
CA VAL A 184 -7.82 -2.09 -3.67
C VAL A 184 -8.43 -1.00 -2.82
N THR A 185 -9.73 -0.73 -3.00
CA THR A 185 -10.45 0.26 -2.17
C THR A 185 -11.62 -0.38 -1.42
N PRO A 186 -12.01 0.19 -0.26
CA PRO A 186 -13.16 -0.29 0.51
C PRO A 186 -14.45 -0.43 -0.32
N ARG A 187 -14.73 0.54 -1.20
CA ARG A 187 -15.98 0.62 -1.96
C ARG A 187 -15.97 -0.15 -3.27
N GLN A 188 -14.83 -0.22 -3.97
CA GLN A 188 -14.76 -0.75 -5.35
C GLN A 188 -14.04 -2.10 -5.43
N GLY A 189 -13.37 -2.53 -4.37
CA GLY A 189 -12.50 -3.71 -4.42
C GLY A 189 -11.32 -3.48 -5.37
N VAL A 190 -10.98 -4.50 -6.15
CA VAL A 190 -9.80 -4.47 -7.04
C VAL A 190 -10.10 -3.76 -8.35
N HIS A 191 -9.35 -2.72 -8.67
CA HIS A 191 -9.53 -1.90 -9.87
C HIS A 191 -8.21 -1.20 -10.28
N GLN A 192 -8.22 -0.44 -11.38
CA GLN A 192 -7.04 0.27 -11.91
C GLN A 192 -5.82 -0.65 -12.07
N ARG A 193 -6.03 -1.78 -12.77
CA ARG A 193 -4.98 -2.75 -13.07
C ARG A 193 -4.00 -2.18 -14.09
N ILE A 194 -2.72 -2.40 -13.85
CA ILE A 194 -1.62 -2.12 -14.77
C ILE A 194 -0.92 -3.45 -15.03
N HIS A 195 -0.83 -3.84 -16.30
CA HIS A 195 -0.19 -5.08 -16.73
C HIS A 195 1.29 -4.83 -17.09
N PRO A 196 2.18 -5.84 -16.96
CA PRO A 196 3.58 -5.81 -17.42
C PRO A 196 3.77 -5.43 -18.87
#